data_AF-A0A3N5L8N8-F1
#
_entry.id   AF-A0A3N5L8N8-F1
#
_cell.length_a   1.000
_cell.length_b   1.000
_cell.length_c   1.000
_cell.angle_alpha   90.00
_cell.angle_beta   90.00
_cell.angle_gamma   90.00
#
_symmetry.space_group_name_H-M   'P 1'
#
loop_
_entity.id
_entity.type
_entity.pdbx_description
1 polymer ?
#
loop_
_entity_poly.entity_id
_entity_poly.type
_entity_poly.pdbx_seq_one_letter_code
_entity_poly.pdbx_strand_id
1 'polypeptide(L)' 'AAVGTPIVDLYALTNPQHTPWMVPNRVLNYDVPCKYCYKRVCPEGHHDCLRRVSPDTIVQAALELFEETTEVTKETEIAL' A
#
# COMPACT_ATOMS: atom_id res chain seq x y z
N ALA A 1 -9.04 -5.49 2.82
CA ALA A 1 -9.79 -5.44 1.55
C ALA A 1 -11.22 -5.90 1.73
N ALA A 2 -11.47 -7.10 2.30
CA ALA A 2 -12.81 -7.69 2.39
C ALA A 2 -13.94 -6.80 2.96
N VAL A 3 -13.63 -5.86 3.87
CA VAL A 3 -14.61 -4.94 4.47
C VAL A 3 -14.72 -3.58 3.74
N GLY A 4 -14.11 -3.45 2.56
CA GLY A 4 -14.20 -2.23 1.74
C GLY A 4 -13.34 -1.05 2.20
N THR A 5 -12.66 -1.14 3.34
CA THR A 5 -11.78 -0.06 3.83
C THR A 5 -10.62 0.19 2.85
N PRO A 6 -10.35 1.46 2.47
CA PRO A 6 -9.17 1.84 1.69
C PRO A 6 -7.86 1.48 2.42
N ILE A 7 -6.81 1.13 1.69
CA ILE A 7 -5.57 0.60 2.27
C ILE A 7 -4.32 1.27 1.69
N VAL A 8 -3.43 1.74 2.57
CA VAL A 8 -2.02 1.97 2.23
C VAL A 8 -1.22 0.77 2.73
N ASP A 9 -0.66 -0.01 1.80
CA ASP A 9 0.06 -1.27 2.08
C ASP A 9 1.57 -1.06 1.91
N LEU A 10 2.33 -1.30 2.99
CA LEU A 10 3.79 -1.36 2.95
C LEU A 10 4.23 -2.77 2.58
N TYR A 11 4.51 -2.98 1.30
CA TYR A 11 4.67 -4.33 0.76
C TYR A 11 6.13 -4.70 0.55
N ALA A 12 6.60 -5.80 1.16
CA ALA A 12 8.01 -6.20 1.13
C ALA A 12 8.51 -6.78 -0.21
N LEU A 13 7.80 -6.55 -1.31
CA LEU A 13 8.10 -7.06 -2.65
C LEU A 13 8.30 -8.58 -2.68
N THR A 14 7.55 -9.35 -1.88
CA THR A 14 7.67 -10.82 -1.88
C THR A 14 6.92 -11.42 -3.06
N ASN A 15 5.61 -11.15 -3.19
CA ASN A 15 4.79 -11.58 -4.34
C ASN A 15 3.95 -10.41 -4.89
N PRO A 16 4.31 -9.80 -6.03
CA PRO A 16 3.62 -8.63 -6.57
C PRO A 16 2.19 -8.93 -7.06
N GLN A 17 1.76 -10.19 -7.13
CA GLN A 17 0.38 -10.56 -7.46
C GLN A 17 -0.57 -10.46 -6.26
N HIS A 18 -0.05 -10.34 -5.04
CA HIS A 18 -0.83 -10.30 -3.80
C HIS A 18 -0.96 -8.86 -3.31
N THR A 19 -1.76 -8.06 -3.99
CA THR A 19 -2.11 -6.70 -3.57
C THR A 19 -3.54 -6.64 -3.04
N PRO A 20 -3.94 -5.57 -2.32
CA PRO A 20 -5.31 -5.41 -1.86
C PRO A 20 -6.34 -5.57 -2.99
N TRP A 21 -7.20 -6.57 -2.89
CA TRP A 21 -8.16 -6.93 -3.94
C TRP A 21 -9.44 -6.08 -3.89
N MET A 22 -9.80 -5.45 -5.02
CA MET A 22 -11.04 -4.69 -5.22
C MET A 22 -11.35 -3.65 -4.13
N VAL A 23 -10.32 -2.97 -3.62
CA VAL A 23 -10.48 -1.79 -2.77
C VAL A 23 -9.53 -0.69 -3.24
N PRO A 24 -9.88 0.60 -3.10
CA PRO A 24 -8.94 1.69 -3.30
C PRO A 24 -7.70 1.46 -2.44
N ASN A 25 -6.53 1.51 -3.07
CA ASN A 25 -5.28 1.23 -2.37
C ASN A 25 -4.08 1.97 -2.95
N ARG A 26 -3.04 2.03 -2.14
CA ARG A 26 -1.68 2.41 -2.54
C ARG A 26 -0.73 1.34 -2.01
N VAL A 27 0.09 0.76 -2.89
CA VAL A 27 1.12 -0.20 -2.51
C VAL A 27 2.46 0.51 -2.53
N LEU A 28 3.11 0.63 -1.38
CA LEU A 28 4.38 1.33 -1.21
C LEU A 28 5.48 0.34 -0.91
N ASN A 29 6.63 0.56 -1.54
CA ASN A 29 7.85 -0.20 -1.35
C ASN A 29 9.02 0.61 -1.94
N TYR A 30 10.23 0.17 -1.65
CA TYR A 30 11.43 0.68 -2.30
C TYR A 30 12.02 -0.40 -3.21
N ASP A 31 12.35 -0.05 -4.45
CA ASP A 31 12.97 -0.97 -5.38
C ASP A 31 14.38 -1.34 -4.90
N VAL A 32 14.63 -2.63 -4.73
CA VAL A 32 15.90 -3.15 -4.21
C VAL A 32 16.34 -4.38 -5.00
N PRO A 33 17.64 -4.67 -5.10
CA PRO A 33 18.14 -5.86 -5.81
C PRO A 33 17.62 -7.19 -5.24
N CYS A 34 17.43 -7.27 -3.92
CA CYS A 34 16.97 -8.49 -3.24
C CYS A 34 15.45 -8.71 -3.29
N LYS A 35 14.71 -7.96 -4.13
CA LYS A 35 13.25 -8.11 -4.29
C LYS A 35 12.88 -9.54 -4.69
N TYR A 36 11.65 -9.94 -4.37
CA TYR A 36 11.14 -11.29 -4.62
C TYR A 36 11.94 -12.39 -3.92
N CYS A 37 12.48 -12.13 -2.73
CA CYS A 37 13.28 -13.12 -2.01
C CYS A 37 12.45 -14.27 -1.39
N TYR A 38 11.15 -14.05 -1.13
CA TYR A 38 10.23 -15.00 -0.46
C TYR A 38 10.77 -15.56 0.87
N LYS A 39 11.67 -14.85 1.56
CA LYS A 39 12.25 -15.29 2.83
C LYS A 39 11.50 -14.70 4.01
N ARG A 40 11.37 -15.51 5.07
CA ARG A 40 10.81 -15.07 6.37
C ARG A 40 11.71 -14.07 7.08
N VAL A 41 13.03 -14.21 6.88
CA VAL A 41 14.07 -13.32 7.42
C VAL A 41 14.81 -12.70 6.24
N CYS A 42 15.07 -11.39 6.28
CA CYS A 42 15.75 -10.69 5.18
C CYS A 42 17.17 -11.26 5.02
N PRO A 43 17.53 -11.77 3.82
CA PRO A 43 18.86 -12.35 3.59
C PRO A 43 19.98 -11.29 3.66
N GLU A 44 19.65 -10.04 3.34
CA GLU A 44 20.59 -8.91 3.36
C GLU A 44 20.63 -8.18 4.72
N GLY A 45 19.76 -8.55 5.67
CA GLY A 45 19.69 -7.97 7.03
C GLY A 45 19.21 -6.52 7.14
N HIS A 46 19.06 -5.79 6.03
CA HIS A 46 18.78 -4.35 6.08
C HIS A 46 17.29 -3.98 5.92
N HIS A 47 16.46 -4.83 5.30
CA HIS A 47 15.01 -4.56 5.07
C HIS A 47 14.71 -3.28 4.28
N ASP A 48 15.56 -2.91 3.32
CA ASP A 48 15.47 -1.60 2.63
C ASP A 48 14.24 -1.52 1.73
N CYS A 49 13.71 -2.66 1.28
CA CYS A 49 12.42 -2.71 0.56
C CYS A 49 11.28 -2.03 1.31
N LEU A 50 11.38 -1.94 2.65
CA LEU A 50 10.42 -1.23 3.51
C LEU A 50 11.04 -0.02 4.21
N ARG A 51 12.25 -0.17 4.77
CA ARG A 51 12.87 0.89 5.60
C ARG A 51 13.15 2.19 4.86
N ARG A 52 13.31 2.14 3.54
CA ARG A 52 13.52 3.34 2.71
C ARG A 52 12.23 4.04 2.31
N VAL A 53 11.06 3.44 2.56
CA VAL A 53 9.79 4.15 2.43
C VAL A 53 9.70 5.15 3.59
N SER A 54 9.71 6.44 3.30
CA SER A 54 9.69 7.46 4.34
C SER A 54 8.30 7.55 4.99
N PRO A 55 8.22 7.93 6.28
CA PRO A 55 6.95 8.22 6.92
C PRO A 55 6.12 9.27 6.17
N ASP A 56 6.76 10.29 5.62
CA ASP A 56 6.07 11.35 4.86
C ASP A 56 5.37 10.80 3.62
N THR A 57 6.00 9.88 2.88
CA THR A 57 5.36 9.21 1.73
C THR A 57 4.16 8.38 2.15
N ILE A 58 4.20 7.75 3.32
CA ILE A 58 3.06 6.98 3.86
C ILE A 58 1.90 7.91 4.20
N VAL A 59 2.18 9.01 4.89
CA VAL A 59 1.17 10.00 5.28
C VAL A 59 0.55 10.64 4.05
N GLN A 60 1.36 11.05 3.07
CA GLN A 60 0.87 11.58 1.79
C GLN A 60 -0.08 10.60 1.10
N ALA A 61 0.34 9.33 0.92
CA ALA A 61 -0.50 8.31 0.30
C ALA A 61 -1.82 8.07 1.06
N ALA A 62 -1.79 8.16 2.39
CA ALA A 62 -2.99 8.01 3.22
C ALA A 62 -3.95 9.19 3.06
N LEU A 63 -3.43 10.43 3.02
CA LEU A 63 -4.24 11.63 2.81
C LEU A 63 -4.85 11.66 1.41
N GLU A 64 -4.07 11.39 0.37
CA GLU A 64 -4.56 11.29 -1.01
C GLU A 64 -5.67 10.24 -1.14
N LEU A 65 -5.47 9.06 -0.54
CA LEU A 65 -6.46 7.98 -0.59
C LEU A 65 -7.72 8.32 0.22
N PHE A 66 -7.57 9.05 1.32
CA PHE A 66 -8.69 9.53 2.12
C PHE A 66 -9.52 10.56 1.35
N GLU A 67 -8.88 11.52 0.70
CA GLU A 67 -9.55 12.51 -0.17
C GLU A 67 -10.28 11.81 -1.33
N GLU A 68 -9.59 10.94 -2.07
CA GLU A 68 -10.17 10.15 -3.18
C GLU A 68 -11.44 9.40 -2.75
N THR A 69 -11.41 8.77 -1.58
CA THR A 69 -12.51 7.89 -1.14
C THR A 69 -13.63 8.62 -0.40
N THR A 70 -13.36 9.81 0.15
CA THR A 70 -14.41 10.66 0.74
C THR A 70 -15.23 11.41 -0.30
N GLU A 71 -14.63 11.78 -1.43
CA GLU A 71 -15.37 12.35 -2.57
C GLU A 71 -16.32 11.32 -3.19
N VAL A 72 -15.85 10.08 -3.39
CA VAL A 72 -16.67 8.96 -3.89
C VAL A 72 -17.88 8.67 -3.00
N THR A 73 -17.72 8.73 -1.67
CA THR A 73 -18.88 8.53 -0.76
C THR A 73 -19.94 9.60 -0.91
N LYS A 74 -19.56 10.87 -1.13
CA LYS A 74 -20.51 11.97 -1.29
C LYS A 74 -21.29 11.88 -2.61
N GLU A 75 -20.63 11.51 -3.71
CA GLU A 75 -21.31 11.30 -5.00
C GLU A 75 -22.29 10.13 -4.94
N THR A 76 -21.93 9.05 -4.24
CA THR A 76 -22.79 7.88 -4.09
C THR A 76 -24.02 8.18 -3.22
N GLU A 77 -23.89 9.03 -2.20
CA GLU A 77 -25.01 9.49 -1.37
C GLU A 77 -25.95 10.46 -2.12
N ILE A 78 -25.46 11.23 -3.09
CA ILE A 78 -26.28 12.15 -3.91
C ILE A 78 -27.03 11.40 -5.02
N ALA A 79 -26.51 10.26 -5.48
CA ALA A 79 -27.08 9.47 -6.56
C ALA A 79 -28.14 8.42 -6.13
N LEU A 80 -28.42 8.31 -4.82
CA LEU A 80 -29.46 7.45 -4.22
C LEU A 80 -30.68 8.29 -3.78
#